data_AF-A0A5P8M6D9-F1
#
_entry.id   AF-A0A5P8M6D9-F1
#
_cell.length_a   1.000
_cell.length_b   1.000
_cell.length_c   1.000
_cell.angle_alpha   90.00
_cell.angle_beta   90.00
_cell.angle_gamma   90.00
#
_symmetry.space_group_name_H-M   'P 1'
#
loop_
_entity.id
_entity.type
_entity.pdbx_description
1 polymer ?
#
loop_
_entity_poly.entity_id
_entity_poly.type
_entity_poly.pdbx_seq_one_letter_code
_entity_poly.pdbx_strand_id
1 'polypeptide(L)'
;MYNFVTDKDGNIVGHSDPEFAEFQEGGVTMYPDPAYRPDEDNLWAIKSGKMVHRATGLTPQEEQQQTYTQLLNTAANNAAGNKQLQTAVTTVMGAQAQLQVAMTTLTNALAASAAKEGSK
;
A
#
# COMPACT_ATOMS: atom_id res chain seq x y z
N MET A 1 1.81 31.80 -14.02
CA MET A 1 2.73 30.97 -14.83
C MET A 1 4.13 31.28 -14.36
N TYR A 2 5.04 30.32 -14.22
CA TYR A 2 6.43 30.59 -13.87
C TYR A 2 7.31 30.40 -15.11
N ASN A 3 8.45 31.08 -15.16
CA ASN A 3 9.52 30.72 -16.08
C ASN A 3 10.58 29.91 -15.33
N PHE A 4 10.88 28.72 -15.81
CA PHE A 4 11.82 27.79 -15.18
C PHE A 4 13.12 27.69 -15.96
N VAL A 5 14.24 27.80 -15.26
CA VAL A 5 15.55 27.50 -15.80
C VAL A 5 15.86 26.04 -15.50
N THR A 6 16.17 25.27 -16.55
CA THR A 6 16.48 23.85 -16.43
C THR A 6 17.92 23.54 -16.85
N ASP A 7 18.53 22.56 -16.21
CA ASP A 7 19.77 21.96 -16.71
C ASP A 7 19.53 21.05 -17.93
N LYS A 8 20.59 20.43 -18.45
CA LYS A 8 20.54 19.50 -19.60
C LYS A 8 19.65 18.26 -19.38
N ASP A 9 19.39 17.91 -18.13
CA ASP A 9 18.59 16.74 -17.74
C ASP A 9 17.14 17.14 -17.43
N GLY A 10 16.79 18.42 -17.60
CA GLY A 10 15.48 18.99 -17.34
C GLY A 10 15.24 19.30 -15.86
N ASN A 11 16.25 19.21 -15.00
CA ASN A 11 16.10 19.54 -13.58
C ASN A 11 15.95 21.05 -13.40
N ILE A 12 15.03 21.46 -12.53
CA ILE A 12 14.89 22.88 -12.22
C ILE A 12 16.11 23.31 -11.40
N VAL A 13 16.77 24.36 -11.87
CA VAL A 13 17.92 25.01 -11.20
C VAL A 13 17.62 26.44 -10.77
N GLY A 14 16.44 26.94 -11.14
CA GLY A 14 15.89 28.21 -10.69
C GLY A 14 14.56 28.50 -11.37
N HIS A 15 13.86 29.48 -10.83
CA HIS A 15 12.63 30.01 -11.40
C HIS A 15 12.61 31.54 -11.31
N SER A 16 11.77 32.15 -12.13
CA SER A 16 11.43 33.57 -12.03
C SER A 16 10.00 33.73 -11.52
N ASP A 17 9.78 34.80 -10.77
CA ASP A 17 8.46 35.13 -10.22
C ASP A 17 7.38 35.19 -11.31
N PRO A 18 6.13 34.80 -11.00
CA PRO A 18 5.07 34.71 -12.00
C PRO A 18 4.74 36.03 -12.69
N GLU A 19 4.89 37.15 -11.97
CA GLU A 19 4.63 38.49 -12.48
C GLU A 19 5.63 38.90 -13.57
N PHE A 20 6.82 38.28 -13.58
CA PHE A 20 7.88 38.60 -14.52
C PHE A 20 8.12 37.49 -15.56
N ALA A 21 7.41 36.36 -15.46
CA ALA A 21 7.65 35.18 -16.27
C ALA A 21 7.48 35.43 -17.78
N GLU A 22 6.55 36.31 -18.17
CA GLU A 22 6.28 36.64 -19.58
C GLU A 22 7.31 37.59 -20.21
N PHE A 23 8.13 38.26 -19.39
CA PHE A 23 9.15 39.21 -19.84
C PHE A 23 10.56 38.61 -19.90
N GLN A 24 10.71 37.35 -19.50
CA GLN A 24 12.00 36.64 -19.47
C GLN A 24 12.18 35.83 -20.76
N GLU A 25 13.31 36.04 -21.45
CA GLU A 25 13.69 35.24 -22.60
C GLU A 25 14.50 33.99 -22.17
N GLY A 26 14.14 32.83 -22.74
CA GLY A 26 14.76 31.54 -22.42
C GLY A 26 14.14 30.85 -21.20
N GLY A 27 14.43 29.55 -21.06
CA GLY A 27 13.78 28.69 -20.06
C GLY A 27 12.49 28.05 -20.57
N VAL A 28 11.74 27.45 -19.64
CA VAL A 28 10.43 26.82 -19.91
C VAL A 28 9.35 27.56 -19.12
N THR A 29 8.48 28.26 -19.85
CA THR A 29 7.35 28.95 -19.26
C THR A 29 6.13 28.02 -19.18
N MET A 30 5.68 27.71 -17.97
CA MET A 30 4.53 26.84 -17.77
C MET A 30 3.75 27.12 -16.49
N TYR A 31 2.52 26.62 -16.42
CA TYR A 31 1.81 26.55 -15.15
C TYR A 31 2.41 25.41 -14.33
N PRO A 32 2.88 25.67 -13.11
CA PRO A 32 3.43 24.62 -12.26
C PRO A 32 2.32 23.67 -11.83
N ASP A 33 2.72 22.46 -11.46
CA ASP A 33 1.81 21.55 -10.75
C ASP A 33 1.34 22.20 -9.43
N PRO A 34 0.07 22.04 -9.01
CA PRO A 34 -0.40 22.57 -7.73
C PRO A 34 0.40 22.14 -6.51
N ALA A 35 1.10 21.00 -6.57
CA ALA A 35 1.96 20.51 -5.49
C ALA A 35 3.35 21.19 -5.46
N TYR A 36 3.73 21.92 -6.51
CA TYR A 36 5.01 22.62 -6.57
C TYR A 36 5.05 23.82 -5.64
N ARG A 37 6.21 24.02 -5.00
CA ARG A 37 6.49 25.15 -4.13
C ARG A 37 7.82 25.80 -4.57
N PRO A 38 7.88 27.14 -4.70
CA PRO A 38 9.09 27.85 -5.14
C PRO A 38 10.35 27.58 -4.29
N ASP A 39 10.19 27.28 -3.00
CA ASP A 39 11.27 26.94 -2.08
C ASP A 39 11.86 25.53 -2.31
N GLU A 40 11.31 24.75 -3.24
CA GLU A 40 11.59 23.33 -3.43
C GLU A 40 12.09 22.98 -4.84
N ASP A 41 12.62 23.93 -5.63
CA ASP A 41 13.13 23.73 -7.00
C ASP A 41 13.98 22.45 -7.17
N ASN A 42 14.80 22.15 -6.17
CA ASN A 42 15.69 20.98 -6.14
C ASN A 42 14.94 19.63 -6.16
N LEU A 43 13.65 19.60 -5.84
CA LEU A 43 12.80 18.40 -5.87
C LEU A 43 12.17 18.16 -7.24
N TRP A 44 12.22 19.13 -8.15
CA TRP A 44 11.43 19.12 -9.38
C TRP A 44 12.29 19.08 -10.63
N ALA A 45 11.67 18.59 -11.70
CA ALA A 45 12.19 18.57 -13.06
C ALA A 45 11.04 18.82 -14.04
N ILE A 46 11.36 19.36 -15.22
CA ILE A 46 10.42 19.47 -16.33
C ILE A 46 10.83 18.45 -17.38
N LYS A 47 9.97 17.46 -17.61
CA LYS A 47 10.20 16.38 -18.57
C LYS A 47 9.01 16.28 -19.51
N SER A 48 9.28 16.25 -20.82
CA SER A 48 8.25 16.17 -21.85
C SER A 48 7.13 17.21 -21.69
N GLY A 49 7.47 18.43 -21.27
CA GLY A 49 6.52 19.51 -21.03
C GLY A 49 5.64 19.34 -19.79
N LYS A 50 6.00 18.45 -18.86
CA LYS A 50 5.32 18.24 -17.58
C LYS A 50 6.27 18.45 -16.41
N MET A 51 5.73 18.98 -15.32
CA MET A 51 6.45 19.07 -14.05
C MET A 51 6.34 17.75 -13.31
N VAL A 52 7.49 17.19 -12.94
CA VAL A 52 7.61 15.87 -12.29
C VAL A 52 8.54 15.96 -11.09
N HIS A 53 8.35 15.09 -10.10
CA HIS A 53 9.32 14.91 -9.03
C HIS A 53 10.61 14.31 -9.60
N ARG A 54 11.75 14.87 -9.19
CA ARG A 54 13.08 14.46 -9.65
C ARG A 54 13.41 13.02 -9.25
N ALA A 55 12.99 12.61 -8.05
CA ALA A 55 13.29 11.29 -7.49
C ALA A 55 12.58 10.15 -8.22
N THR A 56 11.33 10.36 -8.64
CA THR A 56 10.50 9.32 -9.26
C THR A 56 10.39 9.49 -10.77
N GLY A 57 10.59 10.71 -11.28
CA GLY A 57 10.34 11.07 -12.67
C GLY A 57 8.86 11.11 -13.02
N LEU A 58 7.97 11.08 -12.02
CA LEU A 58 6.52 11.05 -12.18
C LEU A 58 5.89 12.39 -11.81
N THR A 59 4.75 12.69 -12.42
CA THR A 59 3.87 13.76 -11.93
C THR A 59 3.32 13.38 -10.55
N PRO A 60 2.95 14.37 -9.70
CA PRO A 60 2.32 14.09 -8.40
C PRO A 60 1.07 13.20 -8.50
N GLN A 61 0.29 13.35 -9.58
CA GLN A 61 -0.86 12.50 -9.84
C GLN A 61 -0.47 11.03 -10.09
N GLU A 62 0.59 10.79 -10.87
CA GLU A 62 1.09 9.44 -11.16
C GLU A 62 1.67 8.78 -9.90
N GLU A 63 2.39 9.54 -9.06
CA GLU A 63 2.87 9.03 -7.76
C GLU A 63 1.71 8.66 -6.83
N GLN A 64 0.66 9.48 -6.80
CA GLN A 64 -0.54 9.20 -6.03
C GLN A 64 -1.23 7.93 -6.55
N GLN A 65 -1.36 7.78 -7.87
CA GLN A 65 -1.92 6.58 -8.48
C GLN A 65 -1.10 5.33 -8.13
N GLN A 66 0.22 5.40 -8.24
CA GLN A 66 1.11 4.30 -7.88
C GLN A 66 0.98 3.92 -6.39
N THR A 67 0.90 4.91 -5.51
CA THR A 67 0.69 4.71 -4.07
C THR A 67 -0.65 4.02 -3.80
N TYR A 68 -1.73 4.47 -4.45
CA TYR A 68 -3.04 3.82 -4.33
C TYR A 68 -3.02 2.37 -4.83
N THR A 69 -2.38 2.10 -5.97
CA THR A 69 -2.25 0.73 -6.48
C THR A 69 -1.49 -0.17 -5.51
N GLN A 70 -0.38 0.31 -4.92
CA GLN A 70 0.36 -0.43 -3.91
C GLN A 70 -0.48 -0.71 -2.66
N LEU A 71 -1.26 0.28 -2.21
CA LEU A 71 -2.16 0.12 -1.07
C LEU A 71 -3.25 -0.91 -1.36
N LEU A 72 -3.87 -0.87 -2.53
CA LEU A 72 -4.91 -1.83 -2.94
C LEU A 72 -4.35 -3.26 -3.03
N ASN A 73 -3.16 -3.44 -3.60
CA ASN A 73 -2.50 -4.75 -3.65
C ASN A 73 -2.20 -5.30 -2.25
N THR A 74 -1.75 -4.43 -1.34
CA THR A 74 -1.50 -4.80 0.06
C THR A 74 -2.80 -5.20 0.76
N ALA A 75 -3.87 -4.44 0.58
CA ALA A 75 -5.19 -4.76 1.14
C ALA A 75 -5.73 -6.09 0.59
N ALA A 76 -5.56 -6.35 -0.71
CA ALA A 76 -5.97 -7.61 -1.33
C ALA A 76 -5.19 -8.82 -0.76
N ASN A 77 -3.88 -8.69 -0.59
CA ASN A 77 -3.04 -9.72 0.02
C ASN A 77 -3.44 -10.01 1.47
N ASN A 78 -3.71 -8.97 2.25
CA ASN A 78 -4.19 -9.11 3.63
C ASN A 78 -5.56 -9.78 3.70
N ALA A 79 -6.47 -9.45 2.78
CA ALA A 79 -7.77 -10.11 2.69
C ALA A 79 -7.65 -11.61 2.35
N ALA A 80 -6.73 -11.97 1.45
CA ALA A 80 -6.45 -13.37 1.13
C ALA A 80 -5.86 -14.13 2.34
N GLY A 81 -4.90 -13.55 3.05
CA GLY A 81 -4.33 -14.12 4.28
C GLY A 81 -5.38 -14.32 5.38
N ASN A 82 -6.29 -13.34 5.57
CA ASN A 82 -7.40 -13.46 6.52
C ASN A 82 -8.34 -14.62 6.18
N LYS A 83 -8.64 -14.85 4.89
CA LYS A 83 -9.45 -16.02 4.47
C LYS A 83 -8.74 -17.34 4.81
N GLN A 84 -7.44 -17.44 4.56
CA GLN A 84 -6.67 -18.64 4.92
C GLN A 84 -6.66 -18.90 6.42
N LEU A 85 -6.49 -17.86 7.24
CA LEU A 85 -6.57 -17.96 8.70
C LEU A 85 -7.96 -18.43 9.16
N GLN A 86 -9.04 -17.89 8.58
CA GLN A 86 -10.40 -18.33 8.90
C GLN A 86 -10.62 -19.82 8.56
N THR A 87 -10.10 -20.30 7.43
CA THR A 87 -10.15 -21.72 7.07
C THR A 87 -9.38 -22.57 8.09
N ALA A 88 -8.16 -22.17 8.45
CA ALA A 88 -7.36 -22.89 9.43
C ALA A 88 -8.05 -22.96 10.81
N VAL A 89 -8.63 -21.85 11.27
CA VAL A 89 -9.41 -21.80 12.52
C VAL A 89 -10.60 -22.75 12.45
N THR A 90 -11.34 -22.76 11.34
CA THR A 90 -12.49 -23.66 11.15
C THR A 90 -12.06 -25.13 11.21
N THR A 91 -10.93 -25.49 10.57
CA THR A 91 -10.37 -26.84 10.63
C THR A 91 -9.98 -27.24 12.05
N VAL A 92 -9.32 -26.34 12.80
CA VAL A 92 -8.94 -26.58 14.20
C VAL A 92 -10.18 -26.78 15.08
N MET A 93 -11.21 -25.93 14.92
CA MET A 93 -12.47 -26.07 15.66
C MET A 93 -13.15 -27.41 15.36
N GLY A 94 -13.15 -27.86 14.10
CA GLY A 94 -13.69 -29.17 13.71
C GLY A 94 -12.94 -30.34 14.36
N ALA A 95 -11.61 -30.31 14.38
CA ALA A 95 -10.79 -31.32 15.03
C ALA A 95 -11.00 -31.34 16.57
N GLN A 96 -11.14 -30.17 17.19
CA GLN A 96 -11.43 -30.05 18.62
C GLN A 96 -12.79 -30.68 18.99
N ALA A 97 -13.83 -30.47 18.16
CA ALA A 97 -15.13 -31.09 18.37
C ALA A 97 -15.08 -32.62 18.28
N GLN A 98 -14.35 -33.16 17.30
CA GLN A 98 -14.14 -34.62 17.17
C GLN A 98 -13.42 -35.21 18.38
N LEU A 99 -12.41 -34.50 18.91
CA LEU A 99 -11.69 -34.92 20.11
C LEU A 99 -12.60 -34.97 21.34
N GLN A 100 -13.48 -33.97 21.53
CA GLN A 100 -14.45 -33.97 22.63
C GLN A 100 -15.41 -35.16 22.56
N VAL A 101 -15.88 -35.50 21.35
CA VAL A 101 -16.73 -36.69 21.14
C VAL A 101 -15.96 -37.96 21.50
N ALA A 102 -14.74 -38.12 21.00
CA ALA A 102 -13.91 -39.29 21.28
C ALA A 102 -13.63 -39.45 22.80
N MET A 103 -13.31 -38.36 23.49
CA MET A 103 -13.10 -38.36 24.94
C MET A 103 -14.37 -38.74 25.71
N THR A 104 -15.53 -38.25 25.27
CA THR A 104 -16.82 -38.61 25.88
C THR A 104 -17.12 -40.09 25.68
N THR A 105 -16.92 -40.62 24.47
CA THR A 105 -17.08 -42.05 24.17
C THR A 105 -16.16 -42.91 25.02
N LEU A 106 -14.89 -42.52 25.16
CA LEU A 106 -13.92 -43.23 25.98
C LEU A 106 -14.32 -43.21 27.46
N THR A 107 -14.74 -42.06 27.98
CA THR A 107 -15.19 -41.91 29.37
C THR A 107 -16.39 -42.80 29.66
N ASN A 108 -17.37 -42.82 28.75
CA ASN A 108 -18.55 -43.68 28.89
C ASN A 108 -18.18 -45.17 28.83
N ALA A 109 -17.28 -45.57 27.93
CA ALA A 109 -16.80 -46.94 27.84
C ALA A 109 -16.07 -47.38 29.12
N LEU A 110 -15.24 -46.50 29.69
CA LEU A 110 -14.54 -46.76 30.95
C LEU A 110 -15.52 -46.94 32.11
N ALA A 111 -16.50 -46.04 32.25
CA ALA A 111 -17.53 -46.14 33.28
C ALA A 111 -18.35 -47.45 33.16
N ALA A 112 -18.71 -47.85 31.93
CA ALA A 112 -19.43 -49.10 31.68
C ALA A 112 -18.59 -50.35 32.01
N SER A 113 -17.27 -50.30 31.78
CA SER A 113 -16.37 -51.41 32.14
C SER A 113 -16.21 -51.57 33.65
N ALA A 114 -16.03 -50.47 34.39
CA ALA A 114 -15.92 -50.49 35.85
C ALA A 114 -17.20 -51.02 36.53
N ALA A 115 -18.37 -50.68 36.01
CA ALA A 115 -19.65 -51.18 36.52
C ALA A 115 -19.83 -52.71 36.34
N LYS A 116 -19.20 -53.32 35.33
CA LYS A 116 -19.27 -54.77 35.09
C LYS A 116 -18.34 -55.59 35.98
N GLU A 117 -17.25 -55.01 36.47
CA GLU A 117 -16.30 -55.70 37.35
C GLU A 117 -16.76 -55.74 38.82
N GLY A 118 -17.49 -54.72 39.29
CA GLY A 118 -18.01 -54.66 40.66
C GLY A 118 -19.25 -55.51 40.96
N SER A 119 -19.77 -56.24 39.98
CA SER A 119 -21.01 -57.03 40.10
C SER A 119 -20.76 -58.56 40.19
N LYS A 120 -19.53 -58.98 40.47
CA LYS A 120 -19.12 -60.39 40.65
C LYS A 120 -18.93 -60.74 42.12
#